data_AF-A0A0B1SI86-F1
#
_entry.id   AF-A0A0B1SI86-F1
#
_cell.length_a   1.000
_cell.length_b   1.000
_cell.length_c   1.000
_cell.angle_alpha   90.00
_cell.angle_beta   90.00
_cell.angle_gamma   90.00
#
_symmetry.space_group_name_H-M   'P 1'
#
loop_
_entity.id
_entity.type
_entity.pdbx_description
1 polymer ?
#
loop_
_entity_poly.entity_id
_entity_poly.type
_entity_poly.pdbx_seq_one_letter_code
_entity_poly.pdbx_strand_id
1 'polypeptide(L)'
;MLHGIGVLMPWNMFITIAPQYYVEYWFSPNNTPTDYSKNFMSSLGIASQLPNVLINIINTFAVIGGALLLRIAGPIVINCISVFAVVMLIAFVPPSEDAMGWFYVATLIIVAIMNLSNGLYQNSTY
;
A
#
# COMPACT_ATOMS: atom_id res chain seq x y z
N MET A 1 -4.08 -14.88 15.66
CA MET A 1 -5.27 -14.44 14.90
C MET A 1 -5.43 -12.91 14.85
N LEU A 2 -5.36 -12.18 15.97
CA LEU A 2 -5.54 -10.71 15.99
C LEU A 2 -4.55 -9.95 15.09
N HIS A 3 -3.27 -10.37 15.07
CA HIS A 3 -2.25 -9.72 14.23
C HIS A 3 -2.51 -9.87 12.73
N GLY A 4 -3.08 -11.00 12.28
CA GLY A 4 -3.41 -11.21 10.86
C GLY A 4 -4.53 -10.27 10.39
N ILE A 5 -5.50 -10.00 11.27
CA ILE A 5 -6.56 -9.01 11.02
C ILE A 5 -5.94 -7.61 10.91
N GLY A 6 -5.05 -7.23 11.82
CA GLY A 6 -4.41 -5.91 11.83
C GLY A 6 -3.52 -5.63 10.62
N VAL A 7 -2.93 -6.66 10.02
CA VAL A 7 -2.06 -6.55 8.84
C VAL A 7 -2.85 -6.47 7.53
N LEU A 8 -3.96 -7.22 7.41
CA LEU A 8 -4.75 -7.26 6.16
C LEU A 8 -5.85 -6.20 6.09
N MET A 9 -6.39 -5.76 7.22
CA MET A 9 -7.47 -4.78 7.26
C MET A 9 -7.11 -3.44 6.58
N PRO A 10 -5.93 -2.84 6.83
CA PRO A 10 -5.53 -1.60 6.15
C PRO A 10 -5.58 -1.68 4.64
N TRP A 11 -5.00 -2.76 4.09
CA TRP A 11 -4.99 -2.99 2.66
C TRP A 11 -6.41 -3.14 2.11
N ASN A 12 -7.25 -3.94 2.77
CA ASN A 12 -8.63 -4.16 2.36
C ASN A 12 -9.45 -2.87 2.38
N MET A 13 -9.27 -2.02 3.40
CA MET A 13 -9.94 -0.71 3.45
C MET A 13 -9.46 0.21 2.33
N PHE A 14 -8.14 0.23 2.07
CA PHE A 14 -7.55 1.05 1.01
C PHE A 14 -8.13 0.71 -0.36
N ILE A 15 -8.17 -0.58 -0.74
CA ILE A 15 -8.68 -1.00 -2.05
C ILE A 15 -10.18 -0.72 -2.20
N THR A 16 -10.94 -0.78 -1.11
CA THR A 16 -12.39 -0.50 -1.14
C THR A 16 -12.65 0.97 -1.45
N ILE A 17 -11.91 1.89 -0.83
CA ILE A 17 -12.10 3.33 -1.08
C ILE A 17 -11.44 3.79 -2.38
N ALA A 18 -10.54 2.99 -2.95
CA ALA A 18 -9.64 3.45 -4.00
C ALA A 18 -10.33 3.98 -5.27
N PRO A 19 -11.39 3.32 -5.79
CA PRO A 19 -12.13 3.83 -6.95
C PRO A 19 -12.77 5.20 -6.67
N GLN A 20 -13.45 5.35 -5.55
CA GLN A 20 -14.21 6.57 -5.24
C GLN A 20 -13.28 7.73 -4.87
N TYR A 21 -12.31 7.48 -3.99
CA TYR A 21 -11.45 8.54 -3.48
C TYR A 21 -10.36 8.93 -4.48
N TYR A 22 -9.59 7.97 -5.01
CA TYR A 22 -8.45 8.30 -5.87
C TYR A 22 -8.85 8.48 -7.33
N VAL A 23 -9.66 7.59 -7.89
CA VAL A 23 -10.00 7.64 -9.33
C VAL A 23 -11.03 8.74 -9.59
N GLU A 24 -12.19 8.68 -8.94
CA GLU A 24 -13.32 9.58 -9.21
C GLU A 24 -13.15 10.98 -8.60
N TYR A 25 -12.60 11.09 -7.40
CA TYR A 25 -12.43 12.36 -6.72
C TYR A 25 -11.04 12.99 -6.94
N TRP A 26 -9.96 12.28 -6.62
CA TRP A 26 -8.62 12.89 -6.61
C TRP A 26 -8.03 13.17 -7.99
N PHE A 27 -8.00 12.14 -8.82
CA PHE A 27 -7.38 12.18 -10.14
C PHE A 27 -8.35 12.59 -11.24
N SER A 28 -9.59 12.96 -10.90
CA SER A 28 -10.58 13.46 -11.87
C SER A 28 -11.14 14.82 -11.44
N PRO A 29 -10.31 15.88 -11.34
CA PRO A 29 -10.76 17.21 -10.97
C PRO A 29 -11.88 17.67 -11.90
N ASN A 30 -12.91 18.31 -11.35
CA ASN A 30 -14.12 18.74 -12.08
C ASN A 30 -14.81 17.61 -12.87
N ASN A 31 -14.76 16.37 -12.37
CA ASN A 31 -15.29 15.17 -13.03
C ASN A 31 -14.65 14.89 -14.40
N THR A 32 -13.45 15.40 -14.67
CA THR A 32 -12.72 15.16 -15.92
C THR A 32 -11.61 14.13 -15.68
N PRO A 33 -11.71 12.89 -16.20
CA PRO A 33 -10.72 11.86 -15.93
C PRO A 33 -9.35 12.18 -16.54
N THR A 34 -8.34 12.32 -15.68
CA THR A 34 -6.94 12.46 -16.12
C THR A 34 -6.33 11.10 -16.46
N ASP A 35 -5.12 11.11 -17.04
CA ASP A 35 -4.37 9.88 -17.27
C ASP A 35 -3.96 9.18 -15.97
N TYR A 36 -3.79 9.91 -14.86
CA TYR A 36 -3.56 9.31 -13.55
C TYR A 36 -4.80 8.52 -13.11
N SER A 37 -6.00 9.07 -13.28
CA SER A 37 -7.27 8.41 -12.93
C SER A 37 -7.42 7.08 -13.68
N LYS A 38 -7.24 7.10 -15.00
CA LYS A 38 -7.37 5.91 -15.86
C LYS A 38 -6.37 4.81 -15.51
N ASN A 39 -5.16 5.17 -15.09
CA ASN A 39 -4.08 4.23 -14.82
C ASN A 39 -3.93 3.84 -13.35
N PHE A 40 -4.61 4.53 -12.43
CA PHE A 40 -4.39 4.36 -10.99
C PHE A 40 -4.67 2.94 -10.52
N MET A 41 -5.82 2.35 -10.87
CA MET A 41 -6.17 0.99 -10.42
C MET A 41 -5.22 -0.07 -10.95
N SER A 42 -4.75 0.08 -12.20
CA SER A 42 -3.76 -0.82 -12.79
C SER A 42 -2.41 -0.68 -12.07
N SER A 43 -1.95 0.55 -11.86
CA SER A 43 -0.69 0.84 -11.17
C SER A 43 -0.73 0.42 -9.71
N LEU A 44 -1.88 0.56 -9.05
CA LEU A 44 -2.15 0.09 -7.71
C LEU A 44 -2.01 -1.43 -7.62
N GLY A 45 -2.59 -2.16 -8.59
CA GLY A 45 -2.46 -3.61 -8.69
C GLY A 45 -1.01 -4.07 -8.89
N ILE A 46 -0.23 -3.36 -9.72
CA ILE A 46 1.20 -3.66 -9.88
C ILE A 46 1.96 -3.37 -8.59
N ALA A 47 1.74 -2.19 -7.98
CA ALA A 47 2.41 -1.76 -6.77
C ALA A 47 2.12 -2.66 -5.56
N SER A 48 0.93 -3.24 -5.47
CA SER A 48 0.58 -4.16 -4.38
C SER A 48 1.12 -5.58 -4.58
N GLN A 49 1.22 -6.05 -5.82
CA GLN A 49 1.60 -7.45 -6.09
C GLN A 49 3.12 -7.62 -6.25
N LEU A 50 3.79 -6.67 -6.89
CA LEU A 50 5.22 -6.78 -7.19
C LEU A 50 6.08 -6.98 -5.92
N PRO A 51 5.88 -6.24 -4.80
CA PRO A 51 6.70 -6.41 -3.61
C PRO A 51 6.55 -7.80 -2.98
N ASN A 52 5.32 -8.33 -2.95
CA ASN A 52 5.03 -9.67 -2.45
C ASN A 52 5.76 -10.75 -3.26
N VAL A 53 5.71 -10.64 -4.58
CA VAL A 53 6.41 -11.56 -5.50
C VAL A 53 7.93 -11.50 -5.27
N LEU A 54 8.49 -10.29 -5.17
CA LEU A 54 9.92 -10.10 -4.93
C LEU A 54 10.37 -10.72 -3.61
N ILE A 55 9.63 -10.53 -2.52
CA ILE A 55 9.92 -11.17 -1.23
C ILE A 55 9.86 -12.69 -1.34
N ASN A 56 8.81 -13.23 -1.95
CA ASN A 56 8.66 -14.67 -2.05
C ASN A 56 9.81 -15.29 -2.85
N ILE A 57 10.27 -14.61 -3.91
CA ILE A 57 11.46 -14.99 -4.67
C ILE A 57 12.70 -14.93 -3.78
N ILE A 58 12.94 -13.81 -3.10
CA ILE A 58 14.11 -13.64 -2.22
C ILE A 58 14.13 -14.72 -1.13
N ASN A 59 13.00 -14.97 -0.48
CA ASN A 59 12.89 -15.97 0.59
C ASN A 59 13.11 -17.41 0.07
N THR A 60 12.77 -17.67 -1.20
CA THR A 60 13.06 -18.97 -1.86
C THR A 60 14.56 -19.19 -2.07
N PHE A 61 15.31 -18.15 -2.42
CA PHE A 61 16.75 -18.26 -2.69
C PHE A 61 17.63 -17.99 -1.46
N ALA A 62 17.12 -17.24 -0.48
CA ALA A 62 17.80 -16.88 0.75
C ALA A 62 16.79 -16.83 1.90
N VAL A 63 16.87 -17.79 2.82
CA VAL A 63 15.99 -17.82 4.00
C VAL A 63 16.23 -16.55 4.82
N ILE A 64 15.18 -15.74 4.99
CA ILE A 64 15.25 -14.55 5.84
C ILE A 64 15.33 -14.99 7.31
N GLY A 65 16.56 -15.15 7.80
CA GLY A 65 16.85 -15.51 9.19
C GLY A 65 16.62 -14.34 10.16
N GLY A 66 16.23 -14.62 11.40
CA GLY A 66 16.04 -13.61 12.45
C GLY A 66 15.09 -14.07 13.55
N ALA A 67 15.02 -13.30 14.64
CA ALA A 67 14.07 -13.61 15.72
C ALA A 67 12.62 -13.49 15.21
N LEU A 68 11.81 -14.52 15.46
CA LEU A 68 10.40 -14.57 15.05
C LEU A 68 9.62 -13.33 15.51
N LEU A 69 9.92 -12.82 16.70
CA LEU A 69 9.32 -11.61 17.24
C LEU A 69 9.56 -10.38 16.35
N LEU A 70 10.78 -10.19 15.85
CA LEU A 70 11.12 -9.07 14.95
C LEU A 70 10.46 -9.22 13.58
N ARG A 71 10.36 -10.46 13.09
CA ARG A 71 9.71 -10.79 11.81
C ARG A 71 8.19 -10.62 11.83
N ILE A 72 7.57 -10.61 13.00
CA ILE A 72 6.14 -10.37 13.18
C ILE A 72 5.88 -8.91 13.57
N ALA A 73 6.58 -8.39 14.57
CA ALA A 73 6.37 -7.03 15.08
C ALA A 73 6.79 -5.96 14.06
N GLY A 74 7.87 -6.18 13.30
CA GLY A 74 8.35 -5.26 12.28
C GLY A 74 7.29 -4.93 11.22
N PRO A 75 6.74 -5.95 10.52
CA PRO A 75 5.67 -5.74 9.55
C PRO A 75 4.41 -5.07 10.10
N ILE A 76 4.06 -5.32 11.36
CA ILE A 76 2.91 -4.68 12.02
C ILE A 76 3.19 -3.19 12.21
N VAL A 77 4.36 -2.83 12.74
CA VAL A 77 4.75 -1.43 12.94
C VAL A 77 4.80 -0.68 11.61
N ILE A 78 5.39 -1.28 10.57
CA ILE A 78 5.44 -0.66 9.24
C ILE A 78 4.02 -0.47 8.69
N ASN A 79 3.12 -1.45 8.83
CA ASN A 79 1.73 -1.30 8.43
C ASN A 79 1.06 -0.11 9.14
N CYS A 80 1.22 0.02 10.46
CA CYS A 80 0.67 1.14 11.22
C CYS A 80 1.19 2.49 10.72
N ILE A 81 2.49 2.59 10.43
CA ILE A 81 3.10 3.81 9.87
C ILE A 81 2.54 4.10 8.48
N SER A 82 2.39 3.09 7.62
CA SER A 82 1.81 3.23 6.28
C SER A 82 0.36 3.72 6.34
N VAL A 83 -0.46 3.17 7.23
CA VAL A 83 -1.84 3.65 7.45
C VAL A 83 -1.84 5.11 7.86
N PHE A 84 -1.03 5.45 8.86
CA PHE A 84 -0.91 6.83 9.33
C PHE A 84 -0.50 7.77 8.19
N ALA A 85 0.49 7.38 7.38
CA ALA A 85 0.94 8.16 6.24
C ALA A 85 -0.19 8.38 5.20
N VAL A 86 -0.96 7.34 4.86
CA VAL A 86 -2.11 7.48 3.95
C VAL A 86 -3.14 8.45 4.52
N VAL A 87 -3.50 8.31 5.80
CA VAL A 87 -4.48 9.19 6.44
C VAL A 87 -3.99 10.65 6.44
N MET A 88 -2.71 10.88 6.71
CA MET A 88 -2.13 12.22 6.65
C MET A 88 -2.14 12.79 5.24
N LEU A 89 -1.81 11.99 4.21
CA LEU A 89 -1.88 12.43 2.83
C LEU A 89 -3.31 12.82 2.43
N ILE A 90 -4.29 12.00 2.78
CA ILE A 90 -5.71 12.26 2.51
C ILE A 90 -6.20 13.52 3.25
N ALA A 91 -5.77 13.72 4.50
CA ALA A 91 -6.27 14.80 5.34
C ALA A 91 -5.67 16.17 5.00
N PHE A 92 -4.39 16.23 4.61
CA PHE A 92 -3.66 17.49 4.52
C PHE A 92 -3.35 17.95 3.09
N VAL A 93 -3.43 17.06 2.12
CA VAL A 93 -3.19 17.40 0.72
C VAL A 93 -4.56 17.47 0.07
N PRO A 94 -5.06 18.64 -0.42
CA PRO A 94 -6.27 18.79 -1.23
C PRO A 94 -6.00 18.48 -2.73
N PRO A 95 -7.02 18.19 -3.56
CA PRO A 95 -6.78 17.80 -4.94
C PRO A 95 -6.33 19.02 -5.72
N SER A 96 -5.18 18.92 -6.38
CA SER A 96 -4.66 19.96 -7.26
C SER A 96 -3.88 19.33 -8.41
N GLU A 97 -3.88 20.00 -9.57
CA GLU A 97 -3.14 19.55 -10.74
C GLU A 97 -1.62 19.51 -10.48
N ASP A 98 -1.10 20.51 -9.78
CA ASP A 98 0.32 20.59 -9.40
C ASP A 98 0.75 19.45 -8.47
N ALA A 99 -0.14 18.99 -7.59
CA ALA A 99 0.17 17.92 -6.65
C ALA A 99 -0.02 16.51 -7.22
N MET A 100 -0.69 16.39 -8.37
CA MET A 100 -1.22 15.13 -8.88
C MET A 100 -0.11 14.09 -9.09
N GLY A 101 0.99 14.48 -9.73
CA GLY A 101 2.08 13.57 -10.05
C GLY A 101 2.79 13.00 -8.81
N TRP A 102 3.18 13.85 -7.86
CA TRP A 102 3.88 13.38 -6.67
C TRP A 102 2.95 12.63 -5.72
N PHE A 103 1.69 13.05 -5.59
CA PHE A 103 0.71 12.38 -4.74
C PHE A 103 0.42 10.96 -5.26
N TYR A 104 0.31 10.80 -6.58
CA TYR A 104 0.18 9.50 -7.24
C TYR A 104 1.33 8.56 -6.88
N VAL A 105 2.56 9.01 -7.09
CA VAL A 105 3.77 8.20 -6.81
C VAL A 105 3.90 7.88 -5.32
N ALA A 106 3.70 8.88 -4.44
CA ALA A 106 3.78 8.70 -3.00
C ALA A 106 2.76 7.66 -2.50
N THR A 107 1.52 7.72 -2.99
CA THR A 107 0.47 6.77 -2.66
C THR A 107 0.85 5.34 -3.07
N LEU A 108 1.36 5.15 -4.29
CA LEU A 108 1.78 3.84 -4.78
C LEU A 108 2.98 3.28 -4.00
N ILE A 109 3.93 4.12 -3.61
CA ILE A 109 5.07 3.71 -2.77
C ILE A 109 4.57 3.22 -1.40
N ILE A 110 3.66 3.94 -0.75
CA ILE A 110 3.12 3.54 0.55
C ILE A 110 2.38 2.21 0.43
N VAL A 111 1.57 2.04 -0.62
CA VAL A 111 0.89 0.77 -0.89
C VAL A 111 1.88 -0.37 -1.13
N ALA A 112 2.96 -0.11 -1.85
CA ALA A 112 4.00 -1.11 -2.10
C ALA A 112 4.69 -1.54 -0.79
N ILE A 113 5.02 -0.59 0.09
CA ILE A 113 5.62 -0.87 1.40
C ILE A 113 4.64 -1.64 2.31
N MET A 114 3.36 -1.24 2.30
CA MET A 114 2.31 -1.93 3.05
C MET A 114 2.19 -3.39 2.60
N ASN A 115 2.15 -3.63 1.29
CA ASN A 115 2.05 -4.98 0.74
C ASN A 115 3.33 -5.79 0.95
N LEU A 116 4.51 -5.19 0.81
CA LEU A 116 5.80 -5.80 1.17
C LEU A 116 5.77 -6.33 2.61
N SER A 117 5.29 -5.50 3.53
CA SER A 117 5.16 -5.85 4.95
C SER A 117 4.17 -7.00 5.16
N ASN A 118 3.04 -6.96 4.46
CA ASN A 118 2.05 -8.05 4.50
C ASN A 118 2.66 -9.38 4.03
N GLY A 119 3.45 -9.37 2.96
CA GLY A 119 4.20 -10.53 2.49
C GLY A 119 5.18 -11.08 3.52
N LEU A 120 6.00 -10.21 4.15
CA LEU A 120 6.93 -10.63 5.21
C LEU A 120 6.22 -11.25 6.41
N TYR A 121 5.10 -10.67 6.82
CA TYR A 121 4.28 -11.21 7.91
C TYR A 121 3.77 -12.61 7.55
N GLN A 122 3.16 -12.77 6.37
CA GLN A 122 2.63 -14.06 5.92
C GLN A 122 3.72 -15.14 5.86
N ASN A 123 4.88 -14.83 5.28
CA ASN A 123 6.05 -15.74 5.22
C ASN A 123 6.65 -16.11 6.58
N SER A 124 6.26 -15.42 7.65
CA SER A 124 6.78 -15.67 9.00
C SER A 124 5.77 -16.40 9.89
N THR A 125 4.49 -16.42 9.50
CA THR A 125 3.42 -17.10 10.24
C THR A 125 2.98 -18.41 9.61
N TYR A 126 3.20 -18.58 8.31
CA TYR A 126 2.97 -19.80 7.54
C TYR A 126 4.30 -20.47 7.21
#